data_AF-A0A1A9RN98-F1
#
_entry.id   AF-A0A1A9RN98-F1
#
_cell.length_a   1.000
_cell.length_b   1.000
_cell.length_c   1.000
_cell.angle_alpha   90.00
_cell.angle_beta   90.00
_cell.angle_gamma   90.00
#
_symmetry.space_group_name_H-M   'P 1'
#
loop_
_entity.id
_entity.type
_entity.pdbx_description
1 polymer ?
#
loop_
_entity_poly.entity_id
_entity_poly.type
_entity_poly.pdbx_seq_one_letter_code
_entity_poly.pdbx_strand_id
1 'polypeptide(L)'
;MPKTFQAARFKTQPNKQRTEFFMITTHDILFLYNLFHWGGIILLIVAVSFACYQINPKLFNKNPQLIFLPGLAVAGLLYAVGQVEKMQERREAKAEEAEWRKRYDPAKARFDQLCQNAGEKIYRTADNVDGILLLKVRGDDEKYQDNSYNPRKDQMWEDAAVESEFDREAYIEEFLLPYTSSFPRYIYADVLQKNGLVIRYSRQREDQNWVMEQQPTPHPRARYAVTYENDISWENRKHWIAGTTIKIIDTKTNELMAEKTMYAFVPELGYSKFEQNPNPWGRGMRCPSGESEFEQRTVTFAIKVLIPSNLSRRLQND
;
A
#
# COMPACT_ATOMS: atom_id res chain seq x y z
N MET A 1 -29.89 -29.28 63.07
CA MET A 1 -30.17 -30.28 62.02
C MET A 1 -30.81 -29.55 60.84
N PRO A 2 -30.52 -29.81 59.55
CA PRO A 2 -29.72 -30.85 58.87
C PRO A 2 -28.38 -30.28 58.31
N LYS A 3 -27.27 -31.03 58.21
CA LYS A 3 -26.82 -32.03 57.21
C LYS A 3 -26.56 -31.52 55.78
N THR A 4 -25.27 -31.67 55.40
CA THR A 4 -24.66 -31.97 54.09
C THR A 4 -24.69 -30.92 52.98
N PHE A 5 -23.51 -30.52 52.50
CA PHE A 5 -22.95 -31.03 51.24
C PHE A 5 -21.43 -30.76 51.16
N GLN A 6 -20.66 -31.82 50.89
CA GLN A 6 -19.25 -31.75 50.50
C GLN A 6 -19.15 -31.21 49.07
N ALA A 7 -18.21 -30.29 48.83
CA ALA A 7 -17.64 -30.07 47.51
C ALA A 7 -16.11 -30.07 47.65
N ALA A 8 -15.51 -31.13 47.13
CA ALA A 8 -14.07 -31.30 47.05
C ALA A 8 -13.45 -30.22 46.17
N ARG A 9 -12.52 -29.44 46.72
CA ARG A 9 -11.70 -28.51 45.94
C ARG A 9 -10.52 -29.28 45.35
N PHE A 10 -10.68 -29.77 44.13
CA PHE A 10 -9.57 -30.28 43.31
C PHE A 10 -8.53 -29.17 43.16
N LYS A 11 -7.33 -29.35 43.74
CA LYS A 11 -6.14 -28.62 43.32
C LYS A 11 -5.59 -29.30 42.09
N THR A 12 -5.96 -28.82 40.91
CA THR A 12 -5.23 -29.12 39.67
C THR A 12 -3.94 -28.30 39.66
N GLN A 13 -2.80 -28.95 39.93
CA GLN A 13 -1.52 -28.44 39.47
C GLN A 13 -1.46 -28.60 37.95
N PRO A 14 -1.20 -27.55 37.15
CA PRO A 14 -0.84 -27.75 35.76
C PRO A 14 0.56 -28.36 35.72
N ASN A 15 0.60 -29.63 35.32
CA ASN A 15 1.81 -30.38 35.01
C ASN A 15 2.51 -29.65 33.84
N LYS A 16 3.55 -28.89 34.14
CA LYS A 16 4.40 -28.22 33.14
C LYS A 16 5.34 -29.27 32.55
N GLN A 17 4.81 -30.14 31.69
CA GLN A 17 5.63 -30.88 30.74
C GLN A 17 6.21 -29.86 29.76
N ARG A 18 7.45 -29.47 30.02
CA ARG A 18 8.30 -28.74 29.09
C ARG A 18 8.69 -29.72 27.98
N THR A 19 7.91 -29.77 26.91
CA THR A 19 8.40 -30.28 25.63
C THR A 19 9.42 -29.27 25.11
N GLU A 20 10.69 -29.53 25.38
CA GLU A 20 11.79 -28.86 24.68
C GLU A 20 11.78 -29.37 23.23
N PHE A 21 10.99 -28.71 22.38
CA PHE A 21 11.27 -28.70 20.96
C PHE A 21 12.67 -28.09 20.81
N PHE A 22 13.66 -28.93 20.49
CA PHE A 22 14.98 -28.48 20.04
C PHE A 22 14.75 -27.61 18.80
N MET A 23 14.65 -26.30 18.98
CA MET A 23 14.71 -25.34 17.89
C MET A 23 16.15 -25.36 17.39
N ILE A 24 16.39 -26.10 16.31
CA ILE A 24 17.64 -26.00 15.55
C ILE A 24 17.74 -24.53 15.13
N THR A 25 18.70 -23.82 15.73
CA THR A 25 18.88 -22.40 15.51
C THR A 25 19.64 -22.19 14.19
N THR A 26 19.51 -21.04 13.55
CA THR A 26 20.32 -20.68 12.36
C THR A 26 21.81 -20.88 12.61
N HIS A 27 22.26 -20.69 13.85
CA HIS A 27 23.62 -20.98 14.29
C HIS A 27 24.00 -22.46 14.18
N ASP A 28 23.11 -23.38 14.56
CA ASP A 28 23.35 -24.83 14.49
C ASP A 28 23.41 -25.31 13.03
N ILE A 29 22.60 -24.73 12.15
CA ILE A 29 22.62 -25.01 10.70
C ILE A 29 23.93 -24.52 10.08
N LEU A 30 24.35 -23.29 10.41
CA LEU A 30 25.63 -22.71 9.97
C LEU A 30 26.82 -23.53 10.46
N PHE A 31 26.76 -24.02 11.70
CA PHE A 31 27.79 -24.87 12.27
C PHE A 31 27.91 -26.21 11.52
N LEU A 32 26.79 -26.89 11.26
CA LEU A 32 26.78 -28.14 10.50
C LEU A 32 27.26 -27.93 9.06
N TYR A 33 26.79 -26.88 8.37
CA TYR A 33 27.26 -26.52 7.03
C TYR A 33 28.78 -26.32 7.00
N ASN A 34 29.32 -25.54 7.94
CA ASN A 34 30.75 -25.32 8.06
C ASN A 34 31.51 -26.63 8.33
N LEU A 35 31.01 -27.48 9.21
CA LEU A 35 31.63 -28.78 9.52
C LEU A 35 31.71 -29.69 8.29
N PHE A 36 30.61 -29.82 7.54
CA PHE A 36 30.58 -30.63 6.31
C PHE A 36 31.44 -30.02 5.19
N HIS A 37 31.42 -28.69 5.04
CA HIS A 37 32.20 -27.98 4.03
C HIS A 37 33.71 -28.11 4.27
N TRP A 38 34.19 -27.82 5.49
CA TRP A 38 35.61 -27.95 5.83
C TRP A 38 36.06 -29.41 5.90
N GLY A 39 35.23 -30.31 6.41
CA GLY A 39 35.50 -31.75 6.39
C GLY A 39 35.64 -32.30 4.97
N GLY A 40 34.79 -31.87 4.05
CA GLY A 40 34.86 -32.23 2.62
C GLY A 40 36.15 -31.73 1.95
N ILE A 41 36.56 -30.49 2.21
CA ILE A 41 37.82 -29.92 1.68
C ILE A 41 39.03 -30.73 2.16
N ILE A 42 39.08 -31.08 3.45
CA ILE A 42 40.19 -31.87 4.02
C ILE A 42 40.26 -33.25 3.35
N LEU A 43 39.11 -33.92 3.16
CA LEU A 43 39.07 -35.22 2.47
C LEU A 43 39.55 -35.12 1.02
N LEU A 44 39.18 -34.04 0.30
CA LEU A 44 39.65 -33.77 -1.06
C LEU A 44 41.16 -33.56 -1.13
N ILE A 45 41.72 -32.78 -0.20
CA ILE A 45 43.16 -32.55 -0.09
C ILE A 45 43.89 -33.89 0.10
N VAL A 46 43.42 -34.73 1.03
CA VAL A 46 44.01 -36.04 1.31
C VAL A 46 43.91 -36.97 0.10
N ALA A 47 42.75 -37.04 -0.55
CA ALA A 47 42.51 -37.91 -1.70
C ALA A 47 43.41 -37.54 -2.90
N VAL A 48 43.49 -36.25 -3.25
CA VAL A 48 44.34 -35.76 -4.34
C VAL A 48 45.83 -35.98 -4.02
N SER A 49 46.23 -35.70 -2.77
CA SER A 49 47.61 -35.92 -2.32
C SER A 49 48.02 -37.40 -2.38
N PHE A 50 47.12 -38.30 -1.97
CA PHE A 50 47.32 -39.75 -2.05
C PHE A 50 47.41 -40.25 -3.50
N ALA A 51 46.54 -39.75 -4.39
CA ALA A 51 46.58 -40.09 -5.81
C ALA A 51 47.92 -39.66 -6.46
N CYS A 52 48.41 -38.45 -6.16
CA CYS A 52 49.71 -37.98 -6.64
C CYS A 52 50.88 -38.81 -6.08
N TYR A 53 50.80 -39.25 -4.81
CA TYR A 53 51.81 -40.09 -4.19
C TYR A 53 51.96 -41.46 -4.90
N GLN A 54 50.83 -42.09 -5.26
CA GLN A 54 50.83 -43.37 -5.99
C GLN A 54 51.50 -43.29 -7.37
N ILE A 55 51.42 -42.12 -8.03
CA ILE A 55 51.98 -41.90 -9.36
C ILE A 55 53.50 -41.73 -9.32
N ASN A 56 54.05 -41.06 -8.29
CA ASN A 56 55.50 -40.82 -8.18
C ASN A 56 56.02 -40.92 -6.74
N PRO A 57 56.08 -42.13 -6.16
CA PRO A 57 56.44 -42.32 -4.76
C PRO A 57 57.89 -41.90 -4.45
N LYS A 58 58.81 -42.00 -5.44
CA LYS A 58 60.22 -41.62 -5.27
C LYS A 58 60.41 -40.12 -5.01
N LEU A 59 59.58 -39.27 -5.62
CA LEU A 59 59.64 -37.82 -5.43
C LEU A 59 59.23 -37.41 -4.01
N PHE A 60 58.16 -38.01 -3.49
CA PHE A 60 57.61 -37.67 -2.18
C PHE A 60 58.39 -38.34 -1.03
N ASN A 61 58.97 -39.52 -1.22
CA ASN A 61 59.84 -40.14 -0.21
C ASN A 61 61.15 -39.37 0.00
N LYS A 62 61.64 -38.67 -1.03
CA LYS A 62 62.82 -37.79 -0.92
C LYS A 62 62.50 -36.48 -0.19
N ASN A 63 61.29 -35.96 -0.38
CA ASN A 63 60.83 -34.69 0.17
C ASN A 63 59.39 -34.84 0.74
N PRO A 64 59.21 -35.42 1.94
CA PRO A 64 57.89 -35.75 2.48
C PRO A 64 56.99 -34.53 2.72
N GLN A 65 57.57 -33.33 2.86
CA GLN A 65 56.83 -32.08 3.00
C GLN A 65 56.03 -31.68 1.75
N LEU A 66 56.37 -32.21 0.56
CA LEU A 66 55.69 -31.89 -0.70
C LEU A 66 54.35 -32.62 -0.86
N ILE A 67 54.01 -33.57 0.02
CA ILE A 67 52.85 -34.46 -0.14
C ILE A 67 51.52 -33.69 -0.14
N PHE A 68 51.41 -32.59 0.60
CA PHE A 68 50.18 -31.80 0.72
C PHE A 68 50.00 -30.73 -0.36
N LEU A 69 51.06 -30.38 -1.09
CA LEU A 69 51.03 -29.29 -2.06
C LEU A 69 50.01 -29.51 -3.19
N PRO A 70 49.86 -30.72 -3.78
CA PRO A 70 48.86 -30.95 -4.82
C PRO A 70 47.42 -30.73 -4.32
N GLY A 71 47.09 -31.27 -3.14
CA GLY A 71 45.76 -31.09 -2.55
C GLY A 71 45.48 -29.63 -2.18
N LEU A 72 46.44 -28.93 -1.60
CA LEU A 72 46.33 -27.50 -1.28
C LEU A 72 46.18 -26.64 -2.54
N ALA A 73 46.87 -26.98 -3.63
CA ALA A 73 46.73 -26.28 -4.90
C ALA A 73 45.30 -26.42 -5.47
N VAL A 74 44.72 -27.63 -5.45
CA VAL A 74 43.33 -27.86 -5.89
C VAL A 74 42.33 -27.13 -4.99
N ALA A 75 42.51 -27.19 -3.66
CA ALA A 75 41.64 -26.46 -2.72
C ALA A 75 41.71 -24.93 -2.92
N GLY A 76 42.92 -24.38 -3.15
CA GLY A 76 43.11 -22.97 -3.45
C GLY A 76 42.45 -22.53 -4.76
N LEU A 77 42.49 -23.37 -5.80
CA LEU A 77 41.80 -23.12 -7.07
C LEU A 77 40.28 -23.12 -6.90
N LEU A 78 39.71 -24.11 -6.19
CA LEU A 78 38.27 -24.16 -5.91
C LEU A 78 37.80 -22.96 -5.09
N TYR A 79 38.58 -22.55 -4.09
CA TYR A 79 38.29 -21.35 -3.30
C TYR A 79 38.32 -20.08 -4.17
N ALA A 80 39.32 -19.95 -5.05
CA ALA A 80 39.43 -18.82 -5.96
C ALA A 80 38.24 -18.74 -6.93
N VAL A 81 37.78 -19.87 -7.48
CA VAL A 81 36.58 -19.94 -8.33
C VAL A 81 35.34 -19.46 -7.57
N GLY A 82 35.11 -19.95 -6.35
CA GLY A 82 33.98 -19.50 -5.53
C GLY A 82 34.05 -18.01 -5.14
N GLN A 83 35.24 -17.43 -5.01
CA GLN A 83 35.40 -15.99 -4.81
C GLN A 83 35.07 -15.18 -6.06
N VAL A 84 35.43 -15.67 -7.25
CA VAL A 84 35.08 -15.05 -8.53
C VAL A 84 33.56 -15.06 -8.73
N GLU A 85 32.90 -16.20 -8.49
CA GLU A 85 31.43 -16.31 -8.55
C GLU A 85 30.75 -15.31 -7.62
N LYS A 86 31.14 -15.26 -6.34
CA LYS A 86 30.62 -14.27 -5.37
C LYS A 86 30.91 -12.82 -5.76
N MET A 87 32.02 -12.55 -6.44
CA MET A 87 32.29 -11.21 -6.98
C MET A 87 31.40 -10.90 -8.16
N GLN A 88 31.14 -11.88 -9.04
CA GLN A 88 30.26 -11.73 -10.18
C GLN A 88 28.82 -11.47 -9.74
N GLU A 89 28.27 -12.27 -8.83
CA GLU A 89 26.94 -12.06 -8.25
C GLU A 89 26.80 -10.65 -7.64
N ARG A 90 27.81 -10.20 -6.89
CA ARG A 90 27.83 -8.84 -6.33
C ARG A 90 27.90 -7.74 -7.40
N ARG A 91 28.57 -7.99 -8.52
CA ARG A 91 28.63 -7.03 -9.64
C ARG A 91 27.32 -6.99 -10.40
N GLU A 92 26.69 -8.14 -10.61
CA GLU A 92 25.36 -8.26 -11.23
C GLU A 92 24.30 -7.56 -10.36
N ALA A 93 24.23 -7.86 -9.05
CA ALA A 93 23.31 -7.19 -8.13
C ALA A 93 23.50 -5.67 -8.10
N LYS A 94 24.75 -5.17 -8.10
CA LYS A 94 25.04 -3.73 -8.19
C LYS A 94 24.63 -3.13 -9.54
N ALA A 95 24.77 -3.88 -10.63
CA ALA A 95 24.35 -3.43 -11.95
C ALA A 95 22.82 -3.35 -12.05
N GLU A 96 22.10 -4.35 -11.51
CA GLU A 96 20.65 -4.34 -11.40
C GLU A 96 20.14 -3.18 -10.53
N GLU A 97 20.76 -2.96 -9.36
CA GLU A 97 20.42 -1.83 -8.49
C GLU A 97 20.65 -0.49 -9.20
N ALA A 98 21.80 -0.32 -9.86
CA ALA A 98 22.09 0.90 -10.61
C ALA A 98 21.12 1.12 -11.78
N GLU A 99 20.68 0.06 -12.46
CA GLU A 99 19.70 0.11 -13.55
C GLU A 99 18.30 0.46 -13.03
N TRP A 100 17.89 -0.11 -11.88
CA TRP A 100 16.67 0.28 -11.19
C TRP A 100 16.71 1.74 -10.73
N ARG A 101 17.80 2.20 -10.12
CA ARG A 101 17.98 3.59 -9.67
C ARG A 101 17.84 4.60 -10.80
N LYS A 102 18.32 4.28 -12.00
CA LYS A 102 18.16 5.14 -13.19
C LYS A 102 16.69 5.42 -13.53
N ARG A 103 15.78 4.48 -13.22
CA ARG A 103 14.33 4.63 -13.44
C ARG A 103 13.63 5.22 -12.22
N TYR A 104 14.01 4.76 -11.03
CA TYR A 104 13.39 5.16 -9.77
C TYR A 104 13.71 6.62 -9.38
N ASP A 105 14.97 7.04 -9.47
CA ASP A 105 15.41 8.37 -9.02
C ASP A 105 14.68 9.53 -9.71
N PRO A 106 14.54 9.55 -11.06
CA PRO A 106 13.77 10.60 -11.71
C PRO A 106 12.28 10.54 -11.37
N ALA A 107 11.71 9.34 -11.18
CA ALA A 107 10.31 9.18 -10.78
C ALA A 107 10.07 9.74 -9.36
N LYS A 108 10.94 9.37 -8.42
CA LYS A 108 10.88 9.84 -7.03
C LYS A 108 11.10 11.34 -6.93
N ALA A 109 12.09 11.89 -7.64
CA ALA A 109 12.36 13.33 -7.64
C ALA A 109 11.15 14.12 -8.19
N ARG A 110 10.50 13.61 -9.24
CA ARG A 110 9.29 14.21 -9.80
C ARG A 110 8.12 14.17 -8.82
N PHE A 111 7.89 13.03 -8.17
CA PHE A 111 6.88 12.91 -7.11
C PHE A 111 7.15 13.90 -5.98
N ASP A 112 8.40 13.99 -5.51
CA ASP A 112 8.79 14.93 -4.45
C ASP A 112 8.55 16.38 -4.84
N GLN A 113 8.83 16.75 -6.10
CA GLN A 113 8.54 18.08 -6.63
C GLN A 113 7.03 18.38 -6.63
N LEU A 114 6.19 17.43 -7.09
CA LEU A 114 4.74 17.58 -7.09
C LEU A 114 4.20 17.74 -5.65
N CYS A 115 4.75 16.97 -4.71
CA CYS A 115 4.33 17.01 -3.32
C CYS A 115 4.62 18.34 -2.61
N GLN A 116 5.55 19.17 -3.09
CA GLN A 116 5.83 20.48 -2.49
C GLN A 116 4.61 21.42 -2.51
N ASN A 117 3.72 21.26 -3.50
CA ASN A 117 2.52 22.08 -3.66
C ASN A 117 1.22 21.31 -3.35
N ALA A 118 1.34 20.07 -2.88
CA ALA A 118 0.19 19.25 -2.49
C ALA A 118 -0.39 19.70 -1.14
N GLY A 119 -1.62 19.30 -0.88
CA GLY A 119 -2.34 19.61 0.35
C GLY A 119 -3.55 20.51 0.15
N GLU A 120 -4.10 20.90 1.29
CA GLU A 120 -5.33 21.67 1.39
C GLU A 120 -5.03 23.17 1.30
N LYS A 121 -5.81 23.88 0.48
CA LYS A 121 -5.88 25.34 0.45
C LYS A 121 -7.33 25.74 0.62
N ILE A 122 -7.64 26.38 1.74
CA ILE A 122 -8.99 26.82 2.08
C ILE A 122 -8.99 28.35 2.06
N TYR A 123 -9.69 28.93 1.09
CA TYR A 123 -9.82 30.38 0.93
C TYR A 123 -11.06 30.91 1.65
N ARG A 124 -12.13 30.10 1.70
CA ARG A 124 -13.41 30.43 2.31
C ARG A 124 -14.10 29.17 2.81
N THR A 125 -14.88 29.31 3.87
CA THR A 125 -15.77 28.27 4.39
C THR A 125 -17.24 28.73 4.35
N ALA A 126 -18.16 27.78 4.49
CA ALA A 126 -19.58 28.06 4.68
C ALA A 126 -20.14 27.17 5.80
N ASP A 127 -20.84 27.79 6.74
CA ASP A 127 -21.55 27.10 7.82
C ASP A 127 -22.99 26.79 7.45
N ASN A 128 -23.62 25.92 8.25
CA ASN A 128 -25.03 25.56 8.13
C ASN A 128 -25.41 25.02 6.74
N VAL A 129 -24.57 24.18 6.16
CA VAL A 129 -24.81 23.58 4.84
C VAL A 129 -25.69 22.34 4.98
N ASP A 130 -26.91 22.38 4.43
CA ASP A 130 -27.82 21.23 4.43
C ASP A 130 -27.50 20.22 3.32
N GLY A 131 -27.01 20.69 2.17
CA GLY A 131 -26.69 19.82 1.04
C GLY A 131 -25.67 20.41 0.10
N ILE A 132 -25.05 19.52 -0.68
CA ILE A 132 -23.99 19.83 -1.63
C ILE A 132 -24.38 19.40 -3.04
N LEU A 133 -23.71 19.97 -4.04
CA LEU A 133 -23.82 19.58 -5.44
C LEU A 133 -22.57 18.82 -5.87
N LEU A 134 -22.65 17.53 -6.12
CA LEU A 134 -21.59 16.76 -6.76
C LEU A 134 -21.65 16.99 -8.28
N LEU A 135 -20.62 17.61 -8.85
CA LEU A 135 -20.53 17.81 -10.30
C LEU A 135 -20.05 16.55 -11.04
N LYS A 136 -19.37 15.66 -10.32
CA LYS A 136 -18.83 14.39 -10.81
C LYS A 136 -18.92 13.33 -9.71
N VAL A 137 -19.07 12.08 -10.13
CA VAL A 137 -19.08 10.89 -9.26
C VAL A 137 -17.96 9.97 -9.72
N ARG A 138 -17.13 9.50 -8.78
CA ARG A 138 -16.02 8.58 -9.10
C ARG A 138 -16.55 7.23 -9.56
N GLY A 139 -15.89 6.62 -10.54
CA GLY A 139 -16.30 5.32 -11.08
C GLY A 139 -17.65 5.29 -11.82
N ASP A 140 -18.21 6.43 -12.21
CA ASP A 140 -19.48 6.53 -12.97
C ASP A 140 -19.28 6.40 -14.50
N ASP A 141 -18.05 6.15 -14.95
CA ASP A 141 -17.76 5.94 -16.37
C ASP A 141 -18.06 4.52 -16.84
N GLU A 142 -18.42 4.40 -18.12
CA GLU A 142 -18.91 3.15 -18.73
C GLU A 142 -17.94 1.99 -18.55
N LYS A 143 -16.63 2.26 -18.57
CA LYS A 143 -15.59 1.24 -18.37
C LYS A 143 -15.66 0.54 -17.01
N TYR A 144 -16.21 1.19 -15.98
CA TYR A 144 -16.38 0.59 -14.66
C TYR A 144 -17.60 -0.34 -14.58
N GLN A 145 -18.42 -0.40 -15.64
CA GLN A 145 -19.52 -1.36 -15.78
C GLN A 145 -19.04 -2.67 -16.41
N ASP A 146 -17.81 -2.71 -16.95
CA ASP A 146 -17.19 -3.92 -17.49
C ASP A 146 -16.55 -4.75 -16.36
N ASN A 147 -17.10 -5.93 -16.10
CA ASN A 147 -16.59 -6.86 -15.08
C ASN A 147 -15.15 -7.35 -15.35
N SER A 148 -14.64 -7.20 -16.57
CA SER A 148 -13.27 -7.58 -16.93
C SER A 148 -12.25 -6.47 -16.66
N TYR A 149 -12.71 -5.22 -16.51
CA TYR A 149 -11.83 -4.10 -16.23
C TYR A 149 -11.42 -4.08 -14.75
N ASN A 150 -10.11 -4.16 -14.51
CA ASN A 150 -9.54 -4.03 -13.17
C ASN A 150 -8.69 -2.76 -13.08
N PRO A 151 -9.24 -1.65 -12.56
CA PRO A 151 -8.53 -0.37 -12.49
C PRO A 151 -7.27 -0.42 -11.63
N ARG A 152 -7.22 -1.31 -10.63
CA ARG A 152 -6.07 -1.42 -9.71
C ARG A 152 -4.77 -1.82 -10.41
N LYS A 153 -4.84 -2.46 -11.59
CA LYS A 153 -3.68 -2.85 -12.39
C LYS A 153 -3.35 -1.87 -13.52
N ASP A 154 -4.24 -0.91 -13.77
CA ASP A 154 -4.14 0.01 -14.89
C ASP A 154 -3.24 1.20 -14.51
N GLN A 155 -2.13 1.37 -15.23
CA GLN A 155 -1.22 2.50 -15.05
C GLN A 155 -1.93 3.85 -15.31
N MET A 156 -2.95 3.85 -16.17
CA MET A 156 -3.72 5.03 -16.56
C MET A 156 -4.99 5.23 -15.72
N TRP A 157 -5.17 4.47 -14.63
CA TRP A 157 -6.34 4.62 -13.78
C TRP A 157 -6.42 6.03 -13.15
N GLU A 158 -7.46 6.77 -13.51
CA GLU A 158 -7.67 8.18 -13.18
C GLU A 158 -7.83 8.42 -11.68
N ASP A 159 -8.51 7.52 -10.97
CA ASP A 159 -8.77 7.66 -9.53
C ASP A 159 -7.65 7.09 -8.64
N ALA A 160 -6.55 6.63 -9.24
CA ALA A 160 -5.44 5.98 -8.54
C ALA A 160 -4.80 6.81 -7.41
N ALA A 161 -4.90 8.15 -7.46
CA ALA A 161 -4.40 9.02 -6.40
C ALA A 161 -5.16 8.85 -5.07
N VAL A 162 -6.40 8.38 -5.13
CA VAL A 162 -7.32 8.15 -4.01
C VAL A 162 -7.96 6.75 -4.13
N GLU A 163 -7.12 5.72 -4.29
CA GLU A 163 -7.53 4.33 -4.49
C GLU A 163 -8.53 3.79 -3.46
N SER A 164 -8.50 4.33 -2.23
CA SER A 164 -9.34 3.95 -1.10
C SER A 164 -10.70 4.66 -1.04
N GLU A 165 -10.95 5.58 -1.97
CA GLU A 165 -12.23 6.30 -2.08
C GLU A 165 -13.31 5.38 -2.65
N PHE A 166 -14.55 5.57 -2.17
CA PHE A 166 -15.67 4.83 -2.71
C PHE A 166 -15.98 5.29 -4.15
N ASP A 167 -16.68 4.44 -4.89
CA ASP A 167 -17.11 4.69 -6.27
C ASP A 167 -18.65 4.57 -6.42
N ARG A 168 -19.17 5.04 -7.56
CA ARG A 168 -20.58 4.98 -7.95
C ARG A 168 -21.51 5.48 -6.83
N GLU A 169 -22.54 4.71 -6.50
CA GLU A 169 -23.52 5.05 -5.47
C GLU A 169 -22.86 5.16 -4.08
N ALA A 170 -21.87 4.32 -3.77
CA ALA A 170 -21.17 4.36 -2.48
C ALA A 170 -20.37 5.66 -2.28
N TYR A 171 -19.86 6.26 -3.37
CA TYR A 171 -19.26 7.60 -3.33
C TYR A 171 -20.29 8.66 -2.88
N ILE A 172 -21.50 8.61 -3.43
CA ILE A 172 -22.59 9.53 -3.07
C ILE A 172 -23.02 9.28 -1.62
N GLU A 173 -23.20 8.01 -1.24
CA GLU A 173 -23.56 7.62 0.13
C GLU A 173 -22.61 8.17 1.17
N GLU A 174 -21.33 8.28 0.83
CA GLU A 174 -20.35 8.80 1.76
C GLU A 174 -20.67 10.25 2.17
N PHE A 175 -21.27 11.08 1.31
CA PHE A 175 -21.67 12.43 1.71
C PHE A 175 -22.94 12.48 2.56
N LEU A 176 -23.67 11.37 2.67
CA LEU A 176 -24.99 11.27 3.29
C LEU A 176 -24.92 10.50 4.62
N LEU A 177 -25.91 10.70 5.48
CA LEU A 177 -25.96 10.11 6.83
C LEU A 177 -26.19 8.58 6.82
N PRO A 178 -25.37 7.76 7.53
CA PRO A 178 -25.97 6.65 8.26
C PRO A 178 -25.51 6.46 9.72
N TYR A 179 -26.53 6.36 10.58
CA TYR A 179 -26.69 5.79 11.94
C TYR A 179 -25.54 5.75 12.98
N THR A 180 -24.29 5.47 12.63
CA THR A 180 -23.21 5.21 13.62
C THR A 180 -21.83 5.63 13.10
N SER A 181 -21.59 6.93 13.02
CA SER A 181 -20.22 7.45 13.09
C SER A 181 -20.30 8.87 13.61
N SER A 182 -19.37 9.25 14.46
CA SER A 182 -19.27 10.62 15.02
C SER A 182 -18.93 11.69 13.96
N PHE A 183 -18.98 11.35 12.67
CA PHE A 183 -18.64 12.21 11.55
C PHE A 183 -19.92 12.86 10.99
N PRO A 184 -20.06 14.19 11.09
CA PRO A 184 -21.25 14.89 10.58
C PRO A 184 -21.30 14.83 9.06
N ARG A 185 -22.49 14.67 8.50
CA ARG A 185 -22.71 14.57 7.04
C ARG A 185 -23.92 15.41 6.62
N TYR A 186 -24.08 15.62 5.31
CA TYR A 186 -25.14 16.44 4.73
C TYR A 186 -26.50 15.71 4.75
N ILE A 187 -27.58 16.49 4.70
CA ILE A 187 -28.96 15.99 4.64
C ILE A 187 -29.25 15.41 3.24
N TYR A 188 -28.72 16.05 2.21
CA TYR A 188 -28.87 15.61 0.82
C TYR A 188 -27.64 15.96 -0.04
N ALA A 189 -27.49 15.26 -1.15
CA ALA A 189 -26.50 15.52 -2.18
C ALA A 189 -27.21 15.60 -3.53
N ASP A 190 -27.14 16.75 -4.17
CA ASP A 190 -27.55 16.91 -5.55
C ASP A 190 -26.41 16.40 -6.45
N VAL A 191 -26.71 15.59 -7.46
CA VAL A 191 -25.71 15.04 -8.39
C VAL A 191 -26.04 15.48 -9.79
N LEU A 192 -25.08 16.11 -10.46
CA LEU A 192 -25.18 16.46 -11.87
C LEU A 192 -24.96 15.21 -12.73
N GLN A 193 -25.98 14.84 -13.48
CA GLN A 193 -25.96 13.71 -14.40
C GLN A 193 -25.33 14.10 -15.75
N LYS A 194 -24.86 13.11 -16.51
CA LYS A 194 -24.25 13.31 -17.84
C LYS A 194 -25.18 14.01 -18.84
N ASN A 195 -26.49 13.85 -18.69
CA ASN A 195 -27.51 14.52 -19.51
C ASN A 195 -27.86 15.95 -19.04
N GLY A 196 -27.17 16.49 -18.03
CA GLY A 196 -27.39 17.82 -17.47
C GLY A 196 -28.54 17.92 -16.47
N LEU A 197 -29.29 16.83 -16.24
CA LEU A 197 -30.28 16.77 -15.16
C LEU A 197 -29.56 16.67 -13.82
N VAL A 198 -30.24 17.12 -12.77
CA VAL A 198 -29.76 16.99 -11.39
C VAL A 198 -30.72 16.05 -10.67
N ILE A 199 -30.17 15.06 -9.98
CA ILE A 199 -30.92 14.15 -9.10
C ILE A 199 -30.47 14.44 -7.67
N ARG A 200 -31.43 14.69 -6.78
CA ARG A 200 -31.17 14.80 -5.34
C ARG A 200 -31.21 13.43 -4.72
N TYR A 201 -30.13 13.08 -4.05
CA TYR A 201 -29.99 11.88 -3.24
C TYR A 201 -30.12 12.26 -1.77
N SER A 202 -30.95 11.53 -1.04
CA SER A 202 -31.05 11.65 0.41
C SER A 202 -31.19 10.27 1.04
N ARG A 203 -31.00 10.17 2.35
CA ARG A 203 -31.19 8.90 3.06
C ARG A 203 -32.39 9.01 3.97
N GLN A 204 -33.39 8.18 3.72
CA GLN A 204 -34.57 8.03 4.56
C GLN A 204 -34.48 6.73 5.34
N ARG A 205 -35.00 6.74 6.57
CA ARG A 205 -35.13 5.54 7.38
C ARG A 205 -36.51 4.92 7.12
N GLU A 206 -36.52 3.70 6.59
CA GLU A 206 -37.70 2.88 6.37
C GLU A 206 -37.51 1.55 7.11
N ASP A 207 -38.42 1.21 8.03
CA ASP A 207 -38.47 -0.10 8.71
C ASP A 207 -37.10 -0.60 9.23
N GLN A 208 -36.34 0.29 9.88
CA GLN A 208 -34.98 0.09 10.42
C GLN A 208 -33.84 0.06 9.39
N ASN A 209 -34.13 0.03 8.08
CA ASN A 209 -33.16 0.15 7.02
C ASN A 209 -33.04 1.61 6.53
N TRP A 210 -31.87 1.96 6.05
CA TRP A 210 -31.65 3.26 5.41
C TRP A 210 -31.70 3.08 3.89
N VAL A 211 -32.71 3.65 3.26
CA VAL A 211 -32.92 3.60 1.82
C VAL A 211 -32.45 4.91 1.20
N MET A 212 -31.84 4.82 0.02
CA MET A 212 -31.47 6.00 -0.76
C MET A 212 -32.69 6.47 -1.56
N GLU A 213 -33.19 7.65 -1.22
CA GLU A 213 -34.28 8.30 -1.95
C GLU A 213 -33.70 9.17 -3.07
N GLN A 214 -34.32 9.11 -4.25
CA GLN A 214 -33.94 9.90 -5.41
C GLN A 214 -35.08 10.83 -5.82
N GLN A 215 -34.80 12.13 -5.83
CA GLN A 215 -35.72 13.15 -6.31
C GLN A 215 -35.16 13.80 -7.59
N PRO A 216 -35.77 13.55 -8.76
CA PRO A 216 -35.35 14.20 -10.00
C PRO A 216 -35.61 15.71 -9.98
N THR A 217 -34.69 16.48 -10.55
CA THR A 217 -34.83 17.93 -10.80
C THR A 217 -35.26 18.75 -9.58
N PRO A 218 -34.48 18.70 -8.48
CA PRO A 218 -34.82 19.43 -7.26
C PRO A 218 -34.79 20.95 -7.50
N HIS A 219 -35.64 21.68 -6.77
CA HIS A 219 -35.64 23.14 -6.72
C HIS A 219 -35.93 23.64 -5.29
N PRO A 220 -35.10 24.55 -4.74
CA PRO A 220 -33.81 24.99 -5.26
C PRO A 220 -32.73 23.88 -5.18
N ARG A 221 -31.70 23.99 -6.02
CA ARG A 221 -30.52 23.11 -5.98
C ARG A 221 -29.58 23.50 -4.83
N ALA A 222 -28.71 22.57 -4.42
CA ALA A 222 -27.61 22.86 -3.52
C ALA A 222 -26.71 23.96 -4.09
N ARG A 223 -26.33 24.93 -3.24
CA ARG A 223 -25.53 26.09 -3.65
C ARG A 223 -24.05 25.75 -3.82
N TYR A 224 -23.49 24.91 -2.96
CA TYR A 224 -22.06 24.65 -2.95
C TYR A 224 -21.77 23.37 -3.71
N ALA A 225 -20.86 23.46 -4.68
CA ALA A 225 -20.46 22.35 -5.51
C ALA A 225 -19.14 21.72 -5.05
N VAL A 226 -19.06 20.40 -5.13
CA VAL A 226 -17.84 19.60 -4.93
C VAL A 226 -17.54 18.89 -6.24
N THR A 227 -16.29 18.96 -6.66
CA THR A 227 -15.81 18.33 -7.90
C THR A 227 -14.35 17.95 -7.75
N TYR A 228 -13.83 17.25 -8.75
CA TYR A 228 -12.42 16.90 -8.80
C TYR A 228 -11.89 16.89 -10.24
N GLU A 229 -10.57 17.01 -10.34
CA GLU A 229 -9.78 16.91 -11.55
C GLU A 229 -8.66 15.90 -11.31
N ASN A 230 -8.63 14.84 -12.12
CA ASN A 230 -7.58 13.83 -12.05
C ASN A 230 -6.47 14.18 -13.06
N ASP A 231 -5.22 14.04 -12.64
CA ASP A 231 -4.07 14.13 -13.51
C ASP A 231 -3.80 12.77 -14.18
N ILE A 232 -4.13 12.71 -15.46
CA ILE A 232 -3.92 11.56 -16.34
C ILE A 232 -2.80 11.82 -17.36
N SER A 233 -1.94 12.82 -17.11
CA SER A 233 -0.85 13.16 -18.02
C SER A 233 0.16 12.02 -18.16
N TRP A 234 0.57 11.72 -19.39
CA TRP A 234 1.61 10.71 -19.64
C TRP A 234 2.94 11.04 -18.94
N GLU A 235 3.22 12.34 -18.74
CA GLU A 235 4.43 12.80 -18.06
C GLU A 235 4.54 12.29 -16.63
N ASN A 236 3.42 12.20 -15.90
CA ASN A 236 3.34 11.60 -14.57
C ASN A 236 3.14 10.08 -14.64
N ARG A 237 2.28 9.62 -15.54
CA ARG A 237 1.88 8.20 -15.61
C ARG A 237 3.03 7.28 -15.99
N LYS A 238 3.96 7.71 -16.86
CA LYS A 238 5.18 6.95 -17.19
C LYS A 238 6.07 6.65 -15.96
N HIS A 239 5.91 7.43 -14.89
CA HIS A 239 6.62 7.26 -13.61
C HIS A 239 5.75 6.58 -12.53
N TRP A 240 4.58 6.06 -12.89
CA TRP A 240 3.60 5.53 -11.93
C TRP A 240 3.21 6.55 -10.85
N ILE A 241 3.00 7.79 -11.29
CA ILE A 241 2.49 8.87 -10.46
C ILE A 241 1.05 9.18 -10.91
N ALA A 242 0.14 9.24 -9.95
CA ALA A 242 -1.23 9.68 -10.13
C ALA A 242 -1.47 10.95 -9.29
N GLY A 243 -2.27 11.88 -9.79
CA GLY A 243 -2.66 13.08 -9.06
C GLY A 243 -4.16 13.29 -9.10
N THR A 244 -4.73 13.89 -8.06
CA THR A 244 -6.11 14.38 -8.05
C THR A 244 -6.18 15.71 -7.31
N THR A 245 -7.01 16.62 -7.80
CA THR A 245 -7.32 17.88 -7.14
C THR A 245 -8.81 17.98 -6.92
N ILE A 246 -9.24 17.97 -5.66
CA ILE A 246 -10.61 18.25 -5.26
C ILE A 246 -10.81 19.76 -5.24
N LYS A 247 -11.97 20.24 -5.69
CA LYS A 247 -12.36 21.65 -5.67
C LYS A 247 -13.74 21.83 -5.07
N ILE A 248 -13.90 22.90 -4.30
CA ILE A 248 -15.16 23.31 -3.69
C ILE A 248 -15.50 24.71 -4.19
N ILE A 249 -16.71 24.88 -4.72
CA ILE A 249 -17.11 26.07 -5.48
C ILE A 249 -18.43 26.60 -4.96
N ASP A 250 -18.55 27.91 -4.78
CA ASP A 250 -19.85 28.57 -4.58
C ASP A 250 -20.50 28.80 -5.95
N THR A 251 -21.57 28.07 -6.27
CA THR A 251 -22.21 28.18 -7.60
C THR A 251 -22.97 29.48 -7.80
N LYS A 252 -23.24 30.25 -6.73
CA LYS A 252 -23.92 31.54 -6.83
C LYS A 252 -22.96 32.65 -7.25
N THR A 253 -21.73 32.64 -6.71
CA THR A 253 -20.70 33.64 -7.02
C THR A 253 -19.67 33.14 -8.04
N ASN A 254 -19.70 31.84 -8.35
CA ASN A 254 -18.71 31.14 -9.17
C ASN A 254 -17.27 31.27 -8.62
N GLU A 255 -17.13 31.28 -7.30
CA GLU A 255 -15.85 31.42 -6.60
C GLU A 255 -15.30 30.06 -6.16
N LEU A 256 -14.00 29.83 -6.34
CA LEU A 256 -13.29 28.70 -5.74
C LEU A 256 -13.11 28.95 -4.23
N MET A 257 -13.80 28.17 -3.41
CA MET A 257 -13.75 28.27 -1.96
C MET A 257 -12.56 27.54 -1.36
N ALA A 258 -12.22 26.37 -1.91
CA ALA A 258 -11.11 25.56 -1.45
C ALA A 258 -10.67 24.55 -2.51
N GLU A 259 -9.41 24.12 -2.45
CA GLU A 259 -8.87 23.02 -3.23
C GLU A 259 -7.96 22.11 -2.40
N LYS A 260 -7.93 20.80 -2.71
CA LYS A 260 -7.01 19.83 -2.10
C LYS A 260 -6.36 19.02 -3.20
N THR A 261 -5.04 19.15 -3.35
CA THR A 261 -4.26 18.37 -4.31
C THR A 261 -3.54 17.23 -3.60
N MET A 262 -3.63 16.02 -4.16
CA MET A 262 -3.00 14.82 -3.64
C MET A 262 -2.32 14.05 -4.77
N TYR A 263 -1.25 13.34 -4.44
CA TYR A 263 -0.56 12.46 -5.37
C TYR A 263 -0.30 11.09 -4.75
N ALA A 264 -0.28 10.06 -5.60
CA ALA A 264 0.18 8.72 -5.29
C ALA A 264 1.35 8.34 -6.23
N PHE A 265 2.35 7.65 -5.70
CA PHE A 265 3.51 7.16 -6.44
C PHE A 265 3.81 5.71 -6.08
N VAL A 266 3.95 4.84 -7.07
CA VAL A 266 4.28 3.41 -6.88
C VAL A 266 5.80 3.22 -6.89
N PRO A 267 6.46 2.93 -5.76
CA PRO A 267 7.93 2.83 -5.69
C PRO A 267 8.51 1.69 -6.54
N GLU A 268 7.73 0.62 -6.72
CA GLU A 268 8.09 -0.53 -7.58
C GLU A 268 7.95 -0.21 -9.08
N LEU A 269 7.50 1.01 -9.43
CA LEU A 269 7.25 1.44 -10.80
C LEU A 269 6.33 0.48 -11.55
N GLY A 270 5.27 0.04 -10.86
CA GLY A 270 4.29 -0.92 -11.35
C GLY A 270 4.41 -2.27 -10.67
N TYR A 271 4.65 -3.30 -11.47
CA TYR A 271 4.44 -4.70 -11.08
C TYR A 271 5.71 -5.35 -10.48
N SER A 272 5.59 -6.02 -9.32
CA SER A 272 6.63 -6.94 -8.83
C SER A 272 6.36 -8.37 -9.30
N LYS A 273 7.37 -9.06 -9.86
CA LYS A 273 7.25 -10.38 -10.51
C LYS A 273 6.69 -11.52 -9.62
N PHE A 274 6.42 -11.25 -8.35
CA PHE A 274 6.06 -12.24 -7.34
C PHE A 274 4.65 -12.09 -6.75
N GLU A 275 3.89 -11.07 -7.13
CA GLU A 275 2.56 -10.86 -6.54
C GLU A 275 1.43 -11.52 -7.33
N GLN A 276 0.63 -12.33 -6.62
CA GLN A 276 -0.57 -12.99 -7.14
C GLN A 276 -1.77 -12.02 -7.24
N ASN A 277 -1.78 -10.92 -6.47
CA ASN A 277 -2.83 -9.91 -6.52
C ASN A 277 -2.26 -8.48 -6.48
N PRO A 278 -1.78 -7.97 -7.62
CA PRO A 278 -1.06 -6.72 -7.72
C PRO A 278 -2.06 -5.56 -7.71
N ASN A 279 -2.20 -4.91 -6.56
CA ASN A 279 -2.72 -3.54 -6.47
C ASN A 279 -1.52 -2.60 -6.25
N PRO A 280 -0.78 -2.23 -7.30
CA PRO A 280 0.38 -1.33 -7.19
C PRO A 280 0.00 0.01 -6.56
N TRP A 281 -1.17 0.56 -6.90
CA TRP A 281 -1.63 1.85 -6.40
C TRP A 281 -1.91 1.86 -4.89
N GLY A 282 -2.49 0.77 -4.36
CA GLY A 282 -2.76 0.64 -2.93
C GLY A 282 -1.50 0.74 -2.05
N ARG A 283 -0.35 0.24 -2.55
CA ARG A 283 0.96 0.28 -1.88
C ARG A 283 1.76 1.55 -2.19
N GLY A 284 1.18 2.47 -2.96
CA GLY A 284 1.82 3.71 -3.33
C GLY A 284 2.15 4.60 -2.13
N MET A 285 3.29 5.28 -2.21
CA MET A 285 3.54 6.45 -1.38
C MET A 285 2.53 7.53 -1.75
N ARG A 286 2.04 8.27 -0.75
CA ARG A 286 1.05 9.32 -0.97
C ARG A 286 1.52 10.63 -0.39
N CYS A 287 1.09 11.73 -1.00
CA CYS A 287 1.21 13.05 -0.41
C CYS A 287 -0.11 13.84 -0.51
N PRO A 288 -0.47 14.62 0.54
CA PRO A 288 0.28 14.90 1.77
C PRO A 288 0.61 13.65 2.63
N SER A 289 1.82 13.60 3.17
CA SER A 289 2.29 12.44 3.94
C SER A 289 1.67 12.43 5.34
N GLY A 290 1.30 11.24 5.83
CA GLY A 290 0.76 11.07 7.18
C GLY A 290 -0.77 11.17 7.28
N GLU A 291 -1.45 11.50 6.17
CA GLU A 291 -2.91 11.36 6.09
C GLU A 291 -3.29 9.87 5.96
N SER A 292 -4.28 9.46 6.73
CA SER A 292 -4.96 8.18 6.58
C SER A 292 -5.75 8.13 5.26
N GLU A 293 -6.08 6.91 4.80
CA GLU A 293 -6.96 6.71 3.65
C GLU A 293 -8.32 7.41 3.80
N PHE A 294 -8.80 7.60 5.03
CA PHE A 294 -10.03 8.30 5.33
C PHE A 294 -9.90 9.83 5.20
N GLU A 295 -8.76 10.40 5.57
CA GLU A 295 -8.48 11.84 5.46
C GLU A 295 -8.25 12.31 4.02
N GLN A 296 -7.86 11.38 3.14
CA GLN A 296 -7.69 11.62 1.71
C GLN A 296 -9.03 11.67 0.96
N ARG A 297 -10.12 11.13 1.54
CA ARG A 297 -11.43 11.12 0.89
C ARG A 297 -11.99 12.52 0.74
N THR A 298 -12.68 12.74 -0.36
CA THR A 298 -13.30 13.98 -0.77
C THR A 298 -14.26 14.49 0.29
N VAL A 299 -15.04 13.60 0.92
CA VAL A 299 -15.99 13.97 1.97
C VAL A 299 -15.30 14.61 3.19
N THR A 300 -14.12 14.13 3.57
CA THR A 300 -13.39 14.62 4.74
C THR A 300 -12.90 16.04 4.49
N PHE A 301 -12.38 16.32 3.29
CA PHE A 301 -12.03 17.67 2.89
C PHE A 301 -13.27 18.57 2.75
N ALA A 302 -14.34 18.07 2.14
CA ALA A 302 -15.57 18.83 1.93
C ALA A 302 -16.18 19.34 3.23
N ILE A 303 -16.26 18.51 4.27
CA ILE A 303 -16.86 18.87 5.57
C ILE A 303 -16.03 19.92 6.33
N LYS A 304 -14.70 19.97 6.12
CA LYS A 304 -13.86 21.05 6.69
C LYS A 304 -14.20 22.43 6.12
N VAL A 305 -14.76 22.47 4.91
CA VAL A 305 -15.00 23.71 4.15
C VAL A 305 -16.49 24.08 4.16
N LEU A 306 -17.36 23.10 3.92
CA LEU A 306 -18.80 23.23 3.88
C LEU A 306 -19.37 22.54 5.13
N ILE A 307 -19.42 23.27 6.24
CA ILE A 307 -19.73 22.71 7.55
C ILE A 307 -21.22 22.33 7.58
N PRO A 308 -21.55 21.03 7.77
CA PRO A 308 -22.93 20.58 7.79
C PRO A 308 -23.78 21.26 8.86
N SER A 309 -25.07 21.45 8.61
CA SER A 309 -25.98 22.12 9.56
C SER A 309 -26.18 21.36 10.88
N ASN A 310 -26.11 20.03 10.85
CA ASN A 310 -26.12 19.21 12.06
C ASN A 310 -24.85 19.38 12.91
N LEU A 311 -23.68 19.59 12.29
CA LEU A 311 -22.43 19.90 13.00
C LEU A 311 -22.45 21.31 13.56
N SER A 312 -22.86 22.28 12.73
CA SER A 312 -22.96 23.68 13.12
C SER A 312 -23.82 23.83 14.39
N ARG A 313 -24.95 23.12 14.45
CA ARG A 313 -25.80 23.07 15.66
C ARG A 313 -25.13 22.43 16.88
N ARG A 314 -24.29 21.40 16.72
CA ARG A 314 -23.55 20.81 17.85
C ARG A 314 -22.51 21.78 18.40
N LEU A 315 -21.72 22.37 17.51
CA LEU A 315 -20.66 23.33 17.87
C LEU A 315 -21.19 24.61 18.54
N GLN A 316 -22.47 24.97 18.32
CA GLN A 316 -23.12 26.11 18.97
C GLN A 316 -23.71 25.77 20.35
N ASN A 317 -23.93 24.49 20.66
CA ASN A 317 -24.56 24.05 21.90
C ASN A 317 -23.54 23.55 22.95
N ASP A 318 -22.26 23.45 22.59
CA ASP A 318 -21.13 23.09 23.47
C ASP A 318 -20.40 24.36 23.97
#